data_AF-A0A2E7Q574-F1
#
_entry.id   AF-A0A2E7Q574-F1
#
_cell.length_a   1.000
_cell.length_b   1.000
_cell.length_c   1.000
_cell.angle_alpha   90.00
_cell.angle_beta   90.00
_cell.angle_gamma   90.00
#
_symmetry.space_group_name_H-M   'P 1'
#
loop_
_entity.id
_entity.type
_entity.pdbx_description
1 polymer ?
#
loop_
_entity_poly.entity_id
_entity_poly.type
_entity_poly.pdbx_seq_one_letter_code
_entity_poly.pdbx_strand_id
1 'polypeptide(L)'
;MNDENVSPMEMDSQRLLTQQIRDYAAVGRNMFWQRQIIYTAAVVLAAYYYDLWLAISTVAVVALSEIYDYILFRQIAIWRGRSPRIARHFLWRIYFGTIISAAVICIYTIGIALEQGPTTHFMSLFFLFAASLFAAMNNHQLLQVLVLRLTIYGVTFLFIPLYDIIRTGAPLSSELW
;
A
#
# COMPACT_ATOMS: atom_id res chain seq x y z
N MET A 1 21.27 -22.32 -24.20
CA MET A 1 20.38 -23.34 -23.60
C MET A 1 18.97 -22.97 -24.06
N ASN A 2 18.59 -23.58 -25.19
CA ASN A 2 17.39 -23.54 -26.03
C ASN A 2 16.31 -22.45 -25.82
N ASP A 3 16.31 -21.46 -26.73
CA ASP A 3 15.24 -20.47 -26.97
C ASP A 3 14.18 -20.96 -27.99
N GLU A 4 14.23 -22.22 -28.43
CA GLU A 4 13.49 -22.69 -29.62
C GLU A 4 12.09 -23.29 -29.38
N ASN A 5 11.51 -23.20 -28.18
CA ASN A 5 10.17 -23.76 -27.95
C ASN A 5 9.31 -22.95 -26.98
N VAL A 6 9.42 -21.61 -27.03
CA VAL A 6 8.52 -20.73 -26.29
C VAL A 6 7.24 -20.58 -27.12
N SER A 7 6.11 -21.01 -26.56
CA SER A 7 4.82 -20.93 -27.24
C SER A 7 4.50 -19.47 -27.62
N PRO A 8 3.87 -19.19 -28.79
CA PRO A 8 3.46 -17.82 -29.16
C PRO A 8 2.63 -17.12 -28.06
N MET A 9 1.83 -17.90 -27.32
CA MET A 9 1.05 -17.42 -26.16
C MET A 9 1.94 -17.00 -24.98
N GLU A 10 3.04 -17.71 -24.73
CA GLU A 10 3.99 -17.37 -23.65
C GLU A 10 4.77 -16.10 -24.00
N MET A 11 5.20 -15.93 -25.24
CA MET A 11 5.86 -14.69 -25.68
C MET A 11 4.95 -13.46 -25.56
N ASP A 12 3.67 -13.60 -25.92
CA ASP A 12 2.71 -12.49 -25.83
C ASP A 12 2.44 -12.12 -24.36
N SER A 13 2.21 -13.12 -23.50
CA SER A 13 2.05 -12.91 -22.06
C SER A 13 3.26 -12.24 -21.40
N GLN A 14 4.48 -12.56 -21.85
CA GLN A 14 5.72 -11.96 -21.33
C GLN A 14 5.88 -10.50 -21.75
N ARG A 15 5.49 -10.16 -22.98
CA ARG A 15 5.49 -8.78 -23.47
C ARG A 15 4.47 -7.94 -22.74
N LEU A 16 3.25 -8.48 -22.55
CA LEU A 16 2.19 -7.84 -21.77
C LEU A 16 2.63 -7.57 -20.32
N LEU A 17 3.23 -8.55 -19.65
CA LEU A 17 3.77 -8.39 -18.29
C LEU A 17 4.84 -7.28 -18.21
N THR A 18 5.74 -7.25 -19.20
CA THR A 18 6.82 -6.26 -19.26
C THR A 18 6.27 -4.84 -19.48
N GLN A 19 5.25 -4.70 -20.34
CA GLN A 19 4.54 -3.44 -20.55
C GLN A 19 3.82 -2.99 -19.28
N GLN A 20 3.06 -3.88 -18.62
CA GLN A 20 2.36 -3.58 -17.36
C GLN A 20 3.31 -3.08 -16.26
N ILE A 21 4.47 -3.73 -16.09
CA ILE A 21 5.49 -3.31 -15.10
C ILE A 21 6.03 -1.92 -15.44
N ARG A 22 6.25 -1.61 -16.72
CA ARG A 22 6.77 -0.31 -17.16
C ARG A 22 5.73 0.79 -17.03
N ASP A 23 4.49 0.52 -17.40
CA ASP A 23 3.38 1.47 -17.27
C ASP A 23 3.14 1.78 -15.79
N TYR A 24 3.17 0.76 -14.93
CA TYR A 24 3.11 0.94 -13.48
C TYR A 24 4.27 1.79 -12.94
N ALA A 25 5.51 1.55 -13.38
CA ALA A 25 6.66 2.35 -12.94
C ALA A 25 6.63 3.79 -13.49
N ALA A 26 6.07 4.01 -14.67
CA ALA A 26 5.88 5.35 -15.24
C ALA A 26 4.83 6.14 -14.47
N VAL A 27 3.70 5.52 -14.19
CA VAL A 27 2.61 6.12 -13.41
C VAL A 27 3.04 6.36 -11.96
N GLY A 28 3.71 5.40 -11.33
CA GLY A 28 4.22 5.51 -9.98
C GLY A 28 5.16 6.72 -9.78
N ARG A 29 5.94 7.08 -10.81
CA ARG A 29 6.77 8.29 -10.79
C ARG A 29 5.95 9.59 -10.89
N ASN A 30 4.91 9.62 -11.72
CA ASN A 30 4.04 10.80 -11.83
C ASN A 30 3.20 11.04 -10.57
N MET A 31 2.85 9.99 -9.84
CA MET A 31 2.05 10.08 -8.62
C MET A 31 2.85 10.35 -7.35
N PHE A 32 4.18 10.47 -7.44
CA PHE A 32 5.03 10.77 -6.29
C PHE A 32 4.56 12.04 -5.57
N TRP A 33 4.27 13.11 -6.33
CA TRP A 33 3.79 14.37 -5.77
C TRP A 33 2.42 14.28 -5.10
N GLN A 34 1.49 13.50 -5.67
CA GLN A 34 0.20 13.26 -5.04
C GLN A 34 0.34 12.48 -3.72
N ARG A 35 1.29 11.53 -3.68
CA ARG A 35 1.57 10.75 -2.47
C ARG A 35 2.13 11.62 -1.34
N GLN A 36 3.03 12.56 -1.66
CA GLN A 36 3.54 13.52 -0.68
C GLN A 36 2.43 14.36 -0.04
N ILE A 37 1.44 14.79 -0.81
CA ILE A 37 0.32 15.60 -0.29
C ILE A 37 -0.49 14.80 0.73
N ILE A 38 -0.78 13.53 0.44
CA ILE A 38 -1.56 12.67 1.33
C ILE A 38 -0.80 12.37 2.61
N TYR A 39 0.50 12.06 2.51
CA TYR A 39 1.32 11.84 3.70
C TYR A 39 1.47 13.12 4.52
N THR A 40 1.69 14.26 3.89
CA THR A 40 1.74 15.55 4.59
C THR A 40 0.43 15.83 5.32
N ALA A 41 -0.73 15.62 4.67
CA ALA A 41 -2.03 15.80 5.30
C ALA A 41 -2.23 14.83 6.48
N ALA A 42 -1.84 13.56 6.32
CA ALA A 42 -1.92 12.56 7.38
C ALA A 42 -1.05 12.95 8.59
N VAL A 43 0.16 13.46 8.35
CA VAL A 43 1.12 13.90 9.38
C VAL A 43 0.65 15.15 10.11
N VAL A 44 0.07 16.11 9.38
CA VAL A 44 -0.51 17.32 9.99
C VAL A 44 -1.67 16.94 10.90
N LEU A 45 -2.56 16.04 10.48
CA LEU A 45 -3.63 15.53 11.35
C LEU A 45 -3.06 14.73 12.53
N ALA A 46 -2.02 13.93 12.31
CA ALA A 46 -1.32 13.16 13.34
C ALA A 46 -0.82 14.07 14.46
N ALA A 47 -0.05 15.09 14.07
CA ALA A 47 0.60 16.02 14.97
C ALA A 47 -0.40 16.94 15.70
N TYR A 48 -1.59 17.16 15.12
CA TYR A 48 -2.63 17.98 15.73
C TYR A 48 -3.50 17.21 16.73
N TYR A 49 -3.86 15.96 16.41
CA TYR A 49 -4.79 15.16 17.23
C TYR A 49 -4.13 14.17 18.20
N TYR A 50 -2.86 13.80 17.98
CA TYR A 50 -2.20 12.70 18.70
C TYR A 50 -0.79 13.09 19.19
N ASP A 51 -0.01 12.08 19.60
CA ASP A 51 1.36 12.23 20.07
C ASP A 51 2.34 12.50 18.90
N LEU A 52 3.21 13.50 19.10
CA LEU A 52 4.23 13.93 18.16
C LEU A 52 5.22 12.80 17.80
N TRP A 53 5.51 11.89 18.74
CA TRP A 53 6.41 10.75 18.51
C TRP A 53 5.80 9.71 17.57
N LEU A 54 4.49 9.49 17.67
CA LEU A 54 3.76 8.58 16.78
C LEU A 54 3.67 9.17 15.36
N ALA A 55 3.48 10.48 15.26
CA ALA A 55 3.55 11.20 13.98
C ALA A 55 4.95 11.09 13.35
N ILE A 56 6.02 11.44 14.07
CA ILE A 56 7.40 11.44 13.55
C ILE A 56 7.84 10.04 13.12
N SER A 57 7.59 9.01 13.95
CA SER A 57 7.94 7.64 13.62
C SER A 57 7.20 7.16 12.36
N THR A 58 5.92 7.49 12.23
CA THR A 58 5.13 7.17 11.03
C THR A 58 5.70 7.86 9.79
N VAL A 59 6.04 9.15 9.87
CA VAL A 59 6.67 9.90 8.76
C VAL A 59 7.95 9.20 8.32
N ALA A 60 8.80 8.83 9.28
CA ALA A 60 10.09 8.22 8.99
C ALA A 60 9.92 6.88 8.25
N VAL A 61 8.99 6.03 8.71
CA VAL A 61 8.76 4.72 8.07
C VAL A 61 8.09 4.88 6.70
N VAL A 62 7.15 5.82 6.55
CA VAL A 62 6.55 6.16 5.25
C VAL A 62 7.64 6.62 4.27
N ALA A 63 8.51 7.54 4.69
CA ALA A 63 9.58 8.07 3.86
C ALA A 63 10.57 6.98 3.43
N LEU A 64 10.93 6.05 4.33
CA LEU A 64 11.76 4.90 3.99
C LEU A 64 11.09 3.98 2.96
N SER A 65 9.78 3.73 3.11
CA SER A 65 9.02 2.92 2.13
C SER A 65 8.98 3.59 0.75
N GLU A 66 8.87 4.92 0.72
CA GLU A 66 8.88 5.67 -0.53
C GLU A 66 10.24 5.72 -1.21
N ILE A 67 11.31 5.85 -0.44
CA ILE A 67 12.67 5.77 -0.97
C ILE A 67 12.88 4.39 -1.63
N TYR A 68 12.40 3.33 -0.99
CA TYR A 68 12.45 1.98 -1.56
C TYR A 68 11.68 1.89 -2.89
N ASP A 69 10.42 2.35 -2.91
CA ASP A 69 9.58 2.38 -4.10
C ASP A 69 10.23 3.20 -5.23
N TYR A 70 10.77 4.38 -4.92
CA TYR A 70 11.43 5.25 -5.87
C TYR A 70 12.67 4.59 -6.49
N ILE A 71 13.52 3.98 -5.67
CA ILE A 71 14.71 3.26 -6.15
C ILE A 71 14.30 2.09 -7.04
N LEU A 72 13.27 1.34 -6.65
CA LEU A 72 12.72 0.23 -7.43
C LEU A 72 12.19 0.71 -8.79
N PHE A 73 11.35 1.75 -8.82
CA PHE A 73 10.81 2.31 -10.07
C PHE A 73 11.91 2.86 -10.97
N ARG A 74 12.95 3.48 -10.41
CA ARG A 74 14.11 3.94 -11.18
C ARG A 74 14.87 2.79 -11.82
N GLN A 75 15.08 1.69 -11.08
CA GLN A 75 15.72 0.48 -11.61
C GLN A 75 14.89 -0.16 -12.73
N ILE A 76 13.57 -0.22 -12.57
CA ILE A 76 12.64 -0.73 -13.59
C ILE A 76 12.64 0.16 -14.84
N ALA A 77 12.71 1.48 -14.69
CA ALA A 77 12.71 2.42 -15.82
C ALA A 77 13.96 2.29 -16.70
N ILE A 78 15.12 2.03 -16.10
CA ILE A 78 16.40 1.83 -16.81
C ILE A 78 16.47 0.45 -17.47
N TRP A 79 15.71 -0.52 -16.96
CA TRP A 79 15.72 -1.89 -17.48
C TRP A 79 15.09 -2.00 -18.88
N ARG A 80 15.84 -2.58 -19.83
CA ARG A 80 15.46 -2.70 -21.26
C ARG A 80 14.63 -3.96 -21.60
N GLY A 81 14.01 -4.62 -20.62
CA GLY A 81 13.10 -5.76 -20.89
C GLY A 81 13.79 -7.04 -21.38
N ARG A 82 15.11 -7.19 -21.18
CA ARG A 82 15.91 -8.28 -21.80
C ARG A 82 15.73 -9.67 -21.19
N SER A 83 15.00 -9.84 -20.08
CA SER A 83 14.90 -11.16 -19.42
C SER A 83 13.62 -11.36 -18.58
N PRO A 84 12.85 -12.43 -18.83
CA PRO A 84 11.62 -12.72 -18.07
C PRO A 84 11.87 -13.05 -16.60
N ARG A 85 13.05 -13.61 -16.25
CA ARG A 85 13.43 -13.86 -14.86
C ARG A 85 13.58 -12.56 -14.06
N ILE A 86 14.11 -11.54 -14.70
CA ILE A 86 14.30 -10.22 -14.09
C ILE A 86 12.94 -9.52 -13.92
N ALA A 87 11.99 -9.68 -14.85
CA ALA A 87 10.63 -9.18 -14.70
C ALA A 87 9.94 -9.75 -13.45
N ARG A 88 10.03 -11.07 -13.25
CA ARG A 88 9.46 -11.75 -12.08
C ARG A 88 10.10 -11.26 -10.77
N HIS A 89 11.40 -11.03 -10.78
CA HIS A 89 12.12 -10.49 -9.62
C HIS A 89 11.66 -9.06 -9.29
N PHE A 90 11.45 -8.21 -10.30
CA PHE A 90 10.89 -6.87 -10.09
C PHE A 90 9.46 -6.91 -9.54
N LEU A 91 8.61 -7.82 -10.03
CA LEU A 91 7.26 -8.00 -9.47
C LEU A 91 7.29 -8.39 -7.99
N TRP A 92 8.14 -9.33 -7.60
CA TRP A 92 8.32 -9.69 -6.19
C TRP A 92 8.74 -8.50 -5.32
N ARG A 93 9.64 -7.66 -5.83
CA ARG A 93 10.05 -6.43 -5.15
C ARG A 93 8.92 -5.40 -5.06
N ILE A 94 8.08 -5.29 -6.09
CA ILE A 94 6.88 -4.44 -6.06
C ILE A 94 5.91 -4.94 -4.98
N TYR A 95 5.66 -6.25 -4.89
CA TYR A 95 4.82 -6.81 -3.83
C TYR A 95 5.38 -6.54 -2.45
N PHE A 96 6.68 -6.72 -2.27
CA PHE A 96 7.33 -6.45 -0.99
C PHE A 96 7.20 -4.97 -0.57
N GLY A 97 7.49 -4.03 -1.48
CA GLY A 97 7.30 -2.59 -1.23
C GLY A 97 5.83 -2.24 -0.94
N THR A 98 4.90 -2.90 -1.62
CA THR A 98 3.46 -2.72 -1.39
C THR A 98 3.04 -3.20 0.00
N ILE A 99 3.52 -4.37 0.44
CA ILE A 99 3.23 -4.90 1.77
C ILE A 99 3.79 -3.96 2.84
N ILE A 100 5.04 -3.51 2.69
CA ILE A 100 5.65 -2.56 3.63
C ILE A 100 4.80 -1.30 3.70
N SER A 101 4.59 -0.61 2.58
CA SER A 101 3.86 0.65 2.55
C SER A 101 2.42 0.52 3.09
N ALA A 102 1.71 -0.57 2.76
CA ALA A 102 0.38 -0.83 3.28
C ALA A 102 0.40 -1.11 4.80
N ALA A 103 1.40 -1.85 5.28
CA ALA A 103 1.56 -2.14 6.70
C ALA A 103 1.82 -0.87 7.51
N VAL A 104 2.61 0.09 7.00
CA VAL A 104 2.84 1.38 7.68
C VAL A 104 1.52 2.11 7.93
N ILE A 105 0.68 2.19 6.90
CA ILE A 105 -0.63 2.84 7.00
C ILE A 105 -1.51 2.10 8.02
N CYS A 106 -1.52 0.77 7.98
CA CYS A 106 -2.31 -0.03 8.92
C CYS A 106 -1.85 0.13 10.36
N ILE A 107 -0.54 0.09 10.62
CA ILE A 107 0.03 0.30 11.95
C ILE A 107 -0.34 1.69 12.47
N TYR A 108 -0.24 2.71 11.62
CA TYR A 108 -0.61 4.07 11.98
C TYR A 108 -2.09 4.19 12.32
N THR A 109 -2.98 3.64 11.48
CA THR A 109 -4.42 3.64 11.72
C THR A 109 -4.81 2.86 12.98
N ILE A 110 -4.17 1.72 13.24
CA ILE A 110 -4.37 0.96 14.47
C ILE A 110 -3.89 1.76 15.68
N GLY A 111 -2.73 2.41 15.57
CA GLY A 111 -2.20 3.28 16.62
C GLY A 111 -3.19 4.39 16.99
N ILE A 112 -3.76 5.05 15.99
CA ILE A 112 -4.82 6.05 16.21
C ILE A 112 -6.03 5.44 16.93
N ALA A 113 -6.50 4.27 16.49
CA ALA A 113 -7.63 3.60 17.12
C ALA A 113 -7.34 3.26 18.60
N LEU A 114 -6.13 2.79 18.89
CA LEU A 114 -5.73 2.49 20.27
C LEU A 114 -5.69 3.75 21.15
N GLU A 115 -5.24 4.88 20.62
CA GLU A 115 -5.23 6.18 21.33
C GLU A 115 -6.65 6.74 21.54
N GLN A 116 -7.58 6.52 20.61
CA GLN A 116 -8.98 6.92 20.76
C GLN A 116 -9.70 6.15 21.87
N GLY A 117 -9.23 4.93 22.19
CA GLY A 117 -9.90 4.03 23.13
C GLY A 117 -11.19 3.42 22.54
N PRO A 118 -12.00 2.72 23.37
CA PRO A 118 -13.17 2.00 22.89
C PRO A 118 -14.30 2.96 22.54
N THR A 119 -14.31 3.43 21.30
CA THR A 119 -15.26 4.41 20.77
C THR A 119 -15.60 4.08 19.32
N THR A 120 -16.50 4.84 18.72
CA THR A 120 -16.71 4.81 17.27
C THR A 120 -15.46 5.36 16.57
N HIS A 121 -14.58 4.47 16.10
CA HIS A 121 -13.29 4.73 15.42
C HIS A 121 -13.37 5.48 14.08
N PHE A 122 -14.23 6.49 13.98
CA PHE A 122 -14.55 7.19 12.74
C PHE A 122 -13.30 7.73 12.04
N MET A 123 -12.40 8.40 12.78
CA MET A 123 -11.22 9.01 12.17
C MET A 123 -10.24 7.95 11.63
N SER A 124 -9.99 6.88 12.38
CA SER A 124 -9.13 5.76 11.96
C SER A 124 -9.68 5.10 10.69
N LEU A 125 -10.96 4.74 10.71
CA LEU A 125 -11.62 4.08 9.59
C LEU A 125 -11.72 5.01 8.36
N PHE A 126 -11.94 6.31 8.56
CA PHE A 126 -11.94 7.31 7.50
C PHE A 126 -10.56 7.41 6.82
N PHE A 127 -9.47 7.41 7.59
CA PHE A 127 -8.12 7.39 7.04
C PHE A 127 -7.86 6.14 6.19
N LEU A 128 -8.27 4.97 6.68
CA LEU A 128 -8.11 3.71 5.97
C LEU A 128 -8.95 3.67 4.69
N PHE A 129 -10.16 4.22 4.74
CA PHE A 129 -11.02 4.40 3.58
C PHE A 129 -10.40 5.34 2.54
N ALA A 130 -9.91 6.51 2.97
CA ALA A 130 -9.23 7.47 2.08
C ALA A 130 -7.98 6.86 1.42
N ALA A 131 -7.18 6.10 2.18
CA ALA A 131 -6.03 5.37 1.66
C ALA A 131 -6.43 4.30 0.62
N SER A 132 -7.55 3.62 0.86
CA SER A 132 -8.11 2.62 -0.06
C SER A 132 -8.62 3.25 -1.35
N LEU A 133 -9.33 4.37 -1.27
CA LEU A 133 -9.82 5.12 -2.42
C LEU A 133 -8.64 5.64 -3.26
N PHE A 134 -7.64 6.23 -2.60
CA PHE A 134 -6.43 6.70 -3.28
C PHE A 134 -5.74 5.54 -4.00
N ALA A 135 -5.58 4.39 -3.35
CA ALA A 135 -5.01 3.21 -3.98
C ALA A 135 -5.83 2.77 -5.22
N ALA A 136 -7.15 2.71 -5.13
CA ALA A 136 -8.02 2.29 -6.22
C ALA A 136 -7.91 3.19 -7.45
N MET A 137 -7.85 4.51 -7.25
CA MET A 137 -7.72 5.47 -8.35
C MET A 137 -6.36 5.36 -9.06
N ASN A 138 -5.30 5.03 -8.31
CA ASN A 138 -3.92 5.26 -8.72
C ASN A 138 -3.13 3.98 -9.07
N ASN A 139 -3.54 2.80 -8.59
CA ASN A 139 -2.81 1.53 -8.77
C ASN A 139 -3.45 0.59 -9.80
N HIS A 140 -4.38 1.06 -10.64
CA HIS A 140 -5.13 0.21 -11.57
C HIS A 140 -4.27 -0.49 -12.65
N GLN A 141 -3.04 -0.01 -12.94
CA GLN A 141 -2.17 -0.66 -13.94
C GLN A 141 -1.65 -2.03 -13.50
N LEU A 142 -1.58 -2.29 -12.18
CA LEU A 142 -1.26 -3.61 -11.62
C LEU A 142 -2.37 -4.04 -10.67
N LEU A 143 -3.42 -4.63 -11.23
CA LEU A 143 -4.59 -5.09 -10.48
C LEU A 143 -4.21 -6.01 -9.29
N GLN A 144 -3.21 -6.87 -9.46
CA GLN A 144 -2.72 -7.75 -8.38
C GLN A 144 -2.17 -6.96 -7.17
N VAL A 145 -1.46 -5.86 -7.43
CA VAL A 145 -0.92 -4.97 -6.40
C VAL A 145 -2.04 -4.20 -5.71
N LEU A 146 -3.03 -3.74 -6.49
CA LEU A 146 -4.21 -3.07 -5.95
C LEU A 146 -5.00 -4.00 -5.03
N VAL A 147 -5.30 -5.23 -5.48
CA VAL A 147 -6.02 -6.22 -4.69
C VAL A 147 -5.27 -6.51 -3.39
N LEU A 148 -3.95 -6.74 -3.46
CA LEU A 148 -3.12 -6.98 -2.27
C LEU A 148 -3.26 -5.84 -1.24
N ARG A 149 -3.17 -4.59 -1.69
CA ARG A 149 -3.28 -3.41 -0.82
C ARG A 149 -4.68 -3.29 -0.21
N LEU A 150 -5.73 -3.45 -1.03
CA LEU A 150 -7.12 -3.42 -0.56
C LEU A 150 -7.43 -4.55 0.41
N THR A 151 -6.86 -5.74 0.22
CA THR A 151 -6.99 -6.84 1.18
C THR A 151 -6.36 -6.47 2.51
N ILE A 152 -5.14 -5.93 2.51
CA ILE A 152 -4.46 -5.49 3.74
C ILE A 152 -5.29 -4.42 4.46
N TYR A 153 -5.81 -3.43 3.73
CA TYR A 153 -6.67 -2.39 4.30
C TYR A 153 -8.01 -2.94 4.80
N GLY A 154 -8.65 -3.84 4.06
CA GLY A 154 -9.91 -4.46 4.48
C GLY A 154 -9.76 -5.32 5.74
N VAL A 155 -8.66 -6.08 5.85
CA VAL A 155 -8.35 -6.84 7.07
C VAL A 155 -8.17 -5.90 8.26
N THR A 156 -7.42 -4.82 8.10
CA THR A 156 -7.23 -3.81 9.15
C THR A 156 -8.53 -3.10 9.51
N PHE A 157 -9.39 -2.83 8.53
CA PHE A 157 -10.69 -2.20 8.73
C PHE A 157 -11.58 -3.03 9.66
N LEU A 158 -11.62 -4.35 9.44
CA LEU A 158 -12.37 -5.29 10.28
C LEU A 158 -11.69 -5.53 11.63
N PHE A 159 -10.36 -5.52 11.66
CA PHE A 159 -9.59 -5.77 12.88
C PHE A 159 -9.85 -4.73 13.96
N ILE A 160 -9.95 -3.44 13.62
CA ILE A 160 -10.11 -2.34 14.59
C ILE A 160 -11.35 -2.51 15.49
N PRO A 161 -12.59 -2.56 14.96
CA PRO A 161 -13.79 -2.73 15.80
C PRO A 161 -13.84 -4.12 16.45
N LEU A 162 -13.37 -5.17 15.76
CA LEU A 162 -13.35 -6.52 16.32
C LEU A 162 -12.43 -6.63 17.54
N TYR A 163 -11.27 -5.98 17.50
CA TYR A 163 -10.34 -5.92 18.62
C TYR A 163 -10.99 -5.27 19.85
N ASP A 164 -11.74 -4.19 19.66
CA ASP A 164 -12.47 -3.50 20.72
C ASP A 164 -13.57 -4.35 21.34
N ILE A 165 -14.36 -5.04 20.51
CA ILE A 165 -15.42 -5.96 20.95
C ILE A 165 -14.83 -7.10 21.79
N ILE A 166 -13.72 -7.69 21.35
CA ILE A 166 -13.02 -8.74 22.10
C ILE A 166 -12.45 -8.21 23.41
N ARG A 167 -11.87 -7.01 23.40
CA ARG A 167 -11.23 -6.41 24.58
C ARG A 167 -12.25 -5.96 25.63
N THR A 168 -13.40 -5.44 25.22
CA THR A 168 -14.45 -4.93 26.11
C THR A 168 -15.49 -6.00 26.48
N GLY A 169 -15.55 -7.10 25.74
CA GLY A 169 -16.59 -8.13 25.90
C GLY A 169 -17.97 -7.67 25.44
N ALA A 170 -18.05 -6.60 24.66
CA ALA A 170 -19.32 -6.04 24.19
C ALA A 170 -20.02 -6.98 23.17
N PRO A 171 -21.36 -6.96 23.09
CA PRO A 171 -22.07 -7.68 22.03
C PRO A 171 -21.86 -7.03 20.66
N LEU A 172 -21.92 -7.82 19.58
CA LEU A 172 -21.82 -7.33 18.18
C LEU A 172 -22.93 -6.33 17.78
N SER A 173 -23.97 -6.19 18.59
CA SER A 173 -25.04 -5.20 18.42
C SER A 173 -24.73 -3.85 19.07
N SER A 174 -23.55 -3.69 19.68
CA SER A 174 -23.14 -2.45 20.35
C SER A 174 -22.65 -1.41 19.35
N GLU A 175 -22.64 -0.14 19.75
CA GLU A 175 -22.14 0.98 18.94
C GLU A 175 -20.63 0.89 18.61
N LEU A 176 -19.93 -0.12 19.14
CA LEU A 176 -18.52 -0.43 18.83
C LEU A 176 -18.35 -1.19 17.50
N TRP A 177 -19.44 -1.73 16.93
CA TRP A 177 -19.48 -2.38 15.61
C TRP A 177 -19.97 -1.41 14.53
#